data_AF-A0A8T1SV31-F1
#
_entry.id   AF-A0A8T1SV31-F1
#
_cell.length_a   1.000
_cell.length_b   1.000
_cell.length_c   1.000
_cell.angle_alpha   90.00
_cell.angle_beta   90.00
_cell.angle_gamma   90.00
#
_symmetry.space_group_name_H-M   'P 1'
#
loop_
_entity.id
_entity.type
_entity.pdbx_description
1 polymer ?
#
loop_
_entity_poly.entity_id
_entity_poly.type
_entity_poly.pdbx_seq_one_letter_code
_entity_poly.pdbx_strand_id
1 'polypeptide(L)'
;KMKSSESEDEEETKFKSKAPQHRQYLSFEGVGFGTPRQRERQYMQFRVDRAAEQVMEYRKQKLESQYAMNTMIAKDIRQSKKIKITQAIDRLVEDLIQESMAKGDFDNLSGKGKPLQKFSYCPHIDPMTHNLNRILIDNGYQPEWILMQKEIRETIEELRKNIVASRNKLGEPMTPCRQKQWSEICEQLIEDIKKLNKRINDFNLIVPILNRQMVHFNADKEIARAQKAYEILMEKTKTIDVDAKENEQEKVEMFRLKSSFLKWINLMLK
;
A
#
# COMPACT_ATOMS: atom_id res chain seq x y z
N LYS A 1 -70.77 -19.46 -80.49
CA LYS A 1 -71.63 -20.67 -80.43
C LYS A 1 -71.05 -21.57 -79.34
N MET A 2 -71.60 -21.59 -78.12
CA MET A 2 -72.71 -22.48 -77.65
C MET A 2 -72.38 -23.96 -77.86
N LYS A 3 -72.59 -24.92 -76.94
CA LYS A 3 -73.13 -25.07 -75.55
C LYS A 3 -73.00 -26.60 -75.30
N SER A 4 -72.61 -27.14 -74.13
CA SER A 4 -73.41 -27.66 -72.97
C SER A 4 -72.57 -28.84 -72.41
N SER A 5 -72.45 -29.12 -71.11
CA SER A 5 -73.52 -29.61 -70.24
C SER A 5 -73.08 -29.57 -68.76
N GLU A 6 -73.95 -29.00 -67.92
CA GLU A 6 -74.03 -29.23 -66.48
C GLU A 6 -75.11 -30.28 -66.19
N SER A 7 -75.13 -30.73 -64.93
CA SER A 7 -76.03 -31.70 -64.25
C SER A 7 -75.49 -33.14 -64.34
N GLU A 8 -75.15 -33.87 -63.27
CA GLU A 8 -75.76 -34.04 -61.94
C GLU A 8 -74.67 -34.51 -60.94
N ASP A 9 -75.00 -34.63 -59.64
CA ASP A 9 -74.18 -35.09 -58.49
C ASP A 9 -73.69 -34.00 -57.52
N GLU A 10 -74.52 -32.98 -57.33
CA GLU A 10 -74.74 -32.43 -56.00
C GLU A 10 -75.53 -33.45 -55.18
N GLU A 11 -74.90 -34.13 -54.20
CA GLU A 11 -75.47 -34.57 -52.90
C GLU A 11 -74.70 -35.74 -52.25
N GLU A 12 -73.43 -35.59 -51.86
CA GLU A 12 -72.88 -36.51 -50.81
C GLU A 12 -71.63 -36.09 -50.03
N THR A 13 -71.15 -34.84 -50.11
CA THR A 13 -70.06 -34.37 -49.23
C THR A 13 -70.44 -33.20 -48.34
N LYS A 14 -71.65 -33.30 -47.75
CA LYS A 14 -72.05 -32.53 -46.58
C LYS A 14 -71.11 -32.84 -45.40
N PHE A 15 -70.46 -31.80 -44.88
CA PHE A 15 -69.76 -31.73 -43.58
C PHE A 15 -68.37 -32.40 -43.43
N LYS A 16 -67.34 -31.92 -44.14
CA LYS A 16 -65.96 -31.98 -43.61
C LYS A 16 -65.59 -30.62 -43.02
N SER A 17 -65.65 -30.52 -41.69
CA SER A 17 -65.06 -29.39 -40.97
C SER A 17 -63.57 -29.30 -41.33
N LYS A 18 -63.16 -28.21 -41.99
CA LYS A 18 -61.73 -27.89 -42.13
C LYS A 18 -61.20 -27.62 -40.72
N ALA A 19 -60.65 -28.63 -40.08
CA ALA A 19 -59.92 -28.46 -38.83
C ALA A 19 -58.79 -27.43 -39.10
N PRO A 20 -58.66 -26.36 -38.31
CA PRO A 20 -57.55 -25.42 -38.48
C PRO A 20 -56.26 -26.13 -38.10
N GLN A 21 -55.55 -26.66 -39.10
CA GLN A 21 -54.33 -27.47 -38.93
C GLN A 21 -53.13 -26.65 -38.42
N HIS A 22 -53.27 -25.33 -38.25
CA HIS A 22 -52.19 -24.44 -37.86
C HIS A 22 -52.63 -23.52 -36.71
N ARG A 23 -52.83 -24.09 -35.52
CA ARG A 23 -52.85 -23.30 -34.27
C ARG A 23 -51.42 -23.20 -33.75
N GLN A 24 -50.68 -22.19 -34.18
CA GLN A 24 -49.41 -21.82 -33.55
C GLN A 24 -49.71 -21.02 -32.28
N TYR A 25 -49.29 -21.51 -31.13
CA TYR A 25 -49.35 -20.74 -29.88
C TYR A 25 -48.20 -19.74 -29.84
N LEU A 26 -48.45 -18.53 -29.34
CA LEU A 26 -47.38 -17.57 -29.04
C LEU A 26 -46.38 -18.19 -28.06
N SER A 27 -45.08 -18.16 -28.39
CA SER A 27 -44.01 -18.53 -27.47
C SER A 27 -43.77 -17.38 -26.50
N PHE A 28 -44.15 -17.56 -25.23
CA PHE A 28 -44.03 -16.55 -24.18
C PHE A 28 -42.60 -16.42 -23.61
N GLU A 29 -41.57 -16.56 -24.45
CA GLU A 29 -40.15 -16.50 -24.06
C GLU A 29 -39.76 -17.45 -22.90
N GLY A 30 -40.55 -18.49 -22.62
CA GLY A 30 -40.35 -19.39 -21.48
C GLY A 30 -40.88 -18.85 -20.14
N VAL A 31 -41.60 -17.72 -20.13
CA VAL A 31 -42.13 -17.08 -18.93
C VAL A 31 -43.54 -17.59 -18.62
N GLY A 32 -43.72 -18.06 -17.38
CA GLY A 32 -45.00 -18.45 -16.81
C GLY A 32 -45.33 -19.94 -16.92
N PHE A 33 -46.20 -20.41 -16.02
CA PHE A 33 -46.60 -21.82 -15.88
C PHE A 33 -48.12 -21.98 -15.86
N GLY A 34 -48.61 -23.18 -16.19
CA GLY A 34 -50.04 -23.49 -16.21
C GLY A 34 -50.69 -23.39 -17.60
N THR A 35 -52.01 -23.17 -17.61
CA THR A 35 -52.83 -23.16 -18.84
C THR A 35 -52.45 -22.00 -19.78
N PRO A 36 -52.68 -22.11 -21.10
CA PRO A 36 -52.30 -21.06 -22.06
C PRO A 36 -52.80 -19.66 -21.70
N ARG A 37 -54.03 -19.54 -21.17
CA ARG A 37 -54.63 -18.26 -20.74
C ARG A 37 -53.96 -17.66 -19.50
N GLN A 38 -53.51 -18.49 -18.56
CA GLN A 38 -52.77 -18.04 -17.38
C GLN A 38 -51.37 -17.53 -17.78
N ARG A 39 -50.71 -18.25 -18.68
CA ARG A 39 -49.39 -17.87 -19.22
C ARG A 39 -49.46 -16.57 -20.03
N GLU A 40 -50.50 -16.38 -20.82
CA GLU A 40 -50.76 -15.13 -21.53
C GLU A 40 -50.85 -13.93 -20.58
N ARG A 41 -51.63 -14.04 -19.50
CA ARG A 41 -51.74 -12.96 -18.49
C ARG A 41 -50.41 -12.66 -17.81
N GLN A 42 -49.65 -13.69 -17.43
CA GLN A 42 -48.34 -13.53 -16.81
C GLN A 42 -47.34 -12.88 -17.77
N TYR A 43 -47.34 -13.28 -19.04
CA TYR A 43 -46.48 -12.68 -20.05
C TYR A 43 -46.87 -11.23 -20.35
N MET A 44 -48.16 -10.90 -20.36
CA MET A 44 -48.61 -9.51 -20.46
C MET A 44 -48.10 -8.67 -19.29
N GLN A 45 -48.18 -9.18 -18.06
CA GLN A 45 -47.64 -8.48 -16.87
C GLN A 45 -46.13 -8.31 -16.98
N PHE A 46 -45.40 -9.37 -17.31
CA PHE A 46 -43.96 -9.35 -17.49
C PHE A 46 -43.50 -8.34 -18.56
N ARG A 47 -44.26 -8.21 -19.66
CA ARG A 47 -43.98 -7.19 -20.69
C ARG A 47 -44.16 -5.77 -20.15
N VAL A 48 -45.18 -5.55 -19.32
CA VAL A 48 -45.42 -4.24 -18.69
C VAL A 48 -44.29 -3.92 -17.71
N ASP A 49 -43.89 -4.88 -16.88
CA ASP A 49 -42.81 -4.70 -15.90
C ASP A 49 -41.48 -4.42 -16.61
N ARG A 50 -41.14 -5.21 -17.64
CA ARG A 50 -39.95 -5.00 -18.48
C ARG A 50 -39.97 -3.63 -19.17
N ALA A 51 -41.12 -3.19 -19.67
CA ALA A 51 -41.24 -1.86 -20.27
C ALA A 51 -41.03 -0.75 -19.22
N ALA A 52 -41.53 -0.92 -18.00
CA ALA A 52 -41.31 0.02 -16.91
C ALA A 52 -39.82 0.10 -16.52
N GLU A 53 -39.13 -1.04 -16.41
CA GLU A 53 -37.70 -1.10 -16.15
C GLU A 53 -36.90 -0.36 -17.22
N GLN A 54 -37.18 -0.61 -18.51
CA GLN A 54 -36.51 0.06 -19.63
C GLN A 54 -36.67 1.60 -19.60
N VAL A 55 -37.88 2.09 -19.26
CA VAL A 55 -38.12 3.54 -19.13
C VAL A 55 -37.33 4.13 -17.96
N MET A 56 -37.25 3.42 -16.84
CA MET A 56 -36.48 3.85 -15.67
C MET A 56 -34.97 3.85 -15.96
N GLU A 57 -34.47 2.84 -16.67
CA GLU A 57 -33.08 2.75 -17.09
C GLU A 57 -32.70 3.88 -18.04
N TYR A 58 -33.54 4.19 -19.03
CA TYR A 58 -33.33 5.33 -19.93
C TYR A 58 -33.29 6.66 -19.17
N ARG A 59 -34.19 6.86 -18.18
CA ARG A 59 -34.19 8.06 -17.34
C ARG A 59 -32.91 8.17 -16.50
N LYS A 60 -32.46 7.06 -15.92
CA LYS A 60 -31.20 6.98 -15.17
C LYS A 60 -30.02 7.35 -16.06
N GLN A 61 -29.90 6.74 -17.24
CA GLN A 61 -28.82 7.00 -18.19
C GLN A 61 -28.81 8.47 -18.66
N LYS A 62 -29.98 9.06 -18.87
CA LYS A 62 -30.12 10.48 -19.23
C LYS A 62 -29.62 11.40 -18.12
N LEU A 63 -29.98 11.12 -16.86
CA LEU A 63 -29.48 11.88 -15.71
C LEU A 63 -27.97 11.71 -15.56
N GLU A 64 -27.45 10.49 -15.64
CA GLU A 64 -26.01 10.21 -15.57
C GLU A 64 -25.23 10.96 -16.65
N SER A 65 -25.76 11.02 -17.87
CA SER A 65 -25.16 11.79 -18.98
C SER A 65 -25.13 13.29 -18.68
N GLN A 66 -26.21 13.85 -18.12
CA GLN A 66 -26.28 15.25 -17.72
C GLN A 66 -25.33 15.58 -16.55
N TYR A 67 -25.27 14.72 -15.52
CA TYR A 67 -24.34 14.87 -14.42
C TYR A 67 -22.89 14.75 -14.90
N ALA A 68 -22.58 13.78 -15.75
CA ALA A 68 -21.25 13.63 -16.35
C ALA A 68 -20.83 14.90 -17.11
N MET A 69 -21.72 15.44 -17.96
CA MET A 69 -21.47 16.69 -18.68
C MET A 69 -21.23 17.86 -17.72
N ASN A 70 -22.07 18.05 -16.71
CA ASN A 70 -21.92 19.12 -15.73
C ASN A 70 -20.61 18.99 -14.93
N THR A 71 -20.22 17.77 -14.57
CA THR A 71 -18.95 17.53 -13.86
C THR A 71 -17.74 17.84 -14.74
N MET A 72 -17.80 17.52 -16.04
CA MET A 72 -16.75 17.86 -17.01
C MET A 72 -16.61 19.37 -17.18
N ILE A 73 -17.74 20.07 -17.40
CA ILE A 73 -17.78 21.54 -17.48
C ILE A 73 -17.22 22.18 -16.20
N ALA A 74 -17.58 21.66 -15.03
CA ALA A 74 -17.06 22.17 -13.75
C ALA A 74 -15.54 21.96 -13.63
N LYS A 75 -14.99 20.84 -14.13
CA LYS A 75 -13.54 20.60 -14.18
C LYS A 75 -12.85 21.59 -15.13
N ASP A 76 -13.40 21.82 -16.32
CA ASP A 76 -12.83 22.75 -17.32
C ASP A 76 -12.84 24.21 -16.83
N ILE A 77 -13.92 24.64 -16.18
CA ILE A 77 -13.99 25.97 -15.55
C ILE A 77 -12.93 26.11 -14.45
N ARG A 78 -12.71 25.05 -13.64
CA ARG A 78 -11.66 25.07 -12.60
C ARG A 78 -10.26 25.13 -13.22
N GLN A 79 -9.99 24.35 -14.27
CA GLN A 79 -8.69 24.35 -14.95
C GLN A 79 -8.41 25.70 -15.62
N SER A 80 -9.38 26.27 -16.34
CA SER A 80 -9.23 27.58 -16.97
C SER A 80 -8.99 28.71 -15.93
N LYS A 81 -9.68 28.69 -14.79
CA LYS A 81 -9.40 29.61 -13.67
C LYS A 81 -7.98 29.46 -13.15
N LYS A 82 -7.48 28.23 -12.97
CA LYS A 82 -6.08 27.97 -12.55
C LYS A 82 -5.08 28.58 -13.53
N ILE A 83 -5.26 28.35 -14.84
CA ILE A 83 -4.38 28.88 -15.89
C ILE A 83 -4.37 30.41 -15.89
N LYS A 84 -5.54 31.04 -15.71
CA LYS A 84 -5.63 32.51 -15.61
C LYS A 84 -4.88 33.05 -14.39
N ILE A 85 -5.00 32.37 -13.25
CA ILE A 85 -4.30 32.75 -12.01
C ILE A 85 -2.78 32.62 -12.20
N THR A 86 -2.30 31.51 -12.76
CA THR A 86 -0.85 31.33 -13.01
C THR A 86 -0.32 32.41 -13.95
N GLN A 87 -1.01 32.67 -15.06
CA GLN A 87 -0.61 33.73 -16.01
C GLN A 87 -0.65 35.14 -15.41
N ALA A 88 -1.54 35.41 -14.45
CA ALA A 88 -1.59 36.69 -13.75
C ALA A 88 -0.40 36.82 -12.78
N ILE A 89 -0.07 35.74 -12.07
CA ILE A 89 1.10 35.68 -11.20
C ILE A 89 2.38 35.88 -12.02
N ASP A 90 2.53 35.18 -13.16
CA ASP A 90 3.72 35.31 -14.01
C ASP A 90 3.92 36.75 -14.49
N ARG A 91 2.83 37.45 -14.87
CA ARG A 91 2.91 38.89 -15.24
C ARG A 91 3.29 39.78 -14.07
N LEU A 92 2.69 39.57 -12.89
CA LEU A 92 3.04 40.34 -11.70
C LEU A 92 4.51 40.14 -11.31
N VAL A 93 5.02 38.91 -11.45
CA VAL A 93 6.44 38.61 -11.21
C VAL A 93 7.33 39.32 -12.23
N GLU A 94 6.97 39.32 -13.51
CA GLU A 94 7.72 40.05 -14.55
C GLU A 94 7.74 41.55 -14.28
N ASP A 95 6.59 42.15 -13.96
CA ASP A 95 6.49 43.57 -13.63
C ASP A 95 7.37 43.92 -12.41
N LEU A 96 7.37 43.06 -11.38
CA LEU A 96 8.22 43.23 -10.20
C LEU A 96 9.72 43.11 -10.53
N ILE A 97 10.09 42.19 -11.41
CA ILE A 97 11.48 42.04 -11.87
C ILE A 97 11.91 43.29 -12.64
N GLN A 98 11.09 43.76 -13.58
CA GLN A 98 11.37 44.97 -14.37
C GLN A 98 11.48 46.22 -13.47
N GLU A 99 10.59 46.37 -12.49
CA GLU A 99 10.66 47.45 -11.50
C GLU A 99 11.95 47.36 -10.67
N SER A 100 12.33 46.17 -10.22
CA SER A 100 13.57 45.94 -9.45
C SER A 100 14.83 46.18 -10.31
N MET A 101 14.78 45.86 -11.60
CA MET A 101 15.83 46.21 -12.57
C MET A 101 15.95 47.73 -12.76
N ALA A 102 14.83 48.45 -12.89
CA ALA A 102 14.81 49.89 -13.03
C ALA A 102 15.30 50.63 -11.77
N LYS A 103 15.01 50.07 -10.57
CA LYS A 103 15.52 50.57 -9.28
C LYS A 103 17.02 50.32 -9.09
N GLY A 104 17.60 49.38 -9.83
CA GLY A 104 19.00 48.98 -9.67
C GLY A 104 19.24 48.03 -8.49
N ASP A 105 18.20 47.32 -8.01
CA ASP A 105 18.34 46.36 -6.90
C ASP A 105 19.31 45.20 -7.23
N PHE A 106 19.51 44.92 -8.52
CA PHE A 106 20.46 43.92 -9.03
C PHE A 106 21.89 44.44 -9.19
N ASP A 107 22.15 45.73 -8.96
CA ASP A 107 23.47 46.33 -9.25
C ASP A 107 24.52 46.04 -8.19
N ASN A 108 24.13 45.75 -6.96
CA ASN A 108 25.01 45.49 -5.82
C ASN A 108 24.96 44.03 -5.34
N LEU A 109 24.68 43.08 -6.24
CA LEU A 109 24.73 41.66 -5.92
C LEU A 109 26.17 41.20 -5.63
N SER A 110 26.31 40.36 -4.60
CA SER A 110 27.58 39.71 -4.29
C SER A 110 28.04 38.85 -5.47
N GLY A 111 29.12 39.25 -6.14
CA GLY A 111 29.67 38.51 -7.29
C GLY A 111 29.30 39.07 -8.66
N LYS A 112 28.61 40.21 -8.76
CA LYS A 112 28.40 40.91 -10.04
C LYS A 112 29.74 41.20 -10.73
N GLY A 113 29.84 40.87 -12.01
CA GLY A 113 31.04 41.09 -12.84
C GLY A 113 32.22 40.16 -12.54
N LYS A 114 32.13 39.30 -11.52
CA LYS A 114 33.11 38.23 -11.29
C LYS A 114 32.71 37.02 -12.15
N PRO A 115 33.68 36.25 -12.67
CA PRO A 115 33.35 34.97 -13.27
C PRO A 115 32.59 34.14 -12.24
N LEU A 116 31.51 33.48 -12.67
CA LEU A 116 30.81 32.52 -11.83
C LEU A 116 31.87 31.61 -11.20
N GLN A 117 31.84 31.43 -9.88
CA GLN A 117 32.65 30.41 -9.25
C GLN A 117 32.21 29.08 -9.87
N LYS A 118 32.95 28.61 -10.87
CA LYS A 118 32.81 27.27 -11.39
C LYS A 118 33.16 26.38 -10.21
N PHE A 119 32.11 25.77 -9.66
CA PHE A 119 31.99 24.35 -9.34
C PHE A 119 33.18 23.72 -8.61
N SER A 120 32.93 22.88 -7.60
CA SER A 120 33.93 21.96 -7.03
C SER A 120 34.76 21.35 -8.16
N TYR A 121 35.99 21.87 -8.37
CA TYR A 121 36.73 21.67 -9.61
C TYR A 121 37.28 20.25 -9.62
N CYS A 122 36.48 19.31 -10.12
CA CYS A 122 36.99 18.03 -10.56
C CYS A 122 37.39 18.22 -12.04
N PRO A 123 38.69 18.29 -12.37
CA PRO A 123 39.15 18.62 -13.73
C PRO A 123 38.70 17.61 -14.80
N HIS A 124 38.23 16.44 -14.36
CA HIS A 124 37.91 15.30 -15.20
C HIS A 124 36.40 15.20 -15.50
N ILE A 125 35.58 16.11 -14.98
CA ILE A 125 34.12 16.10 -15.15
C ILE A 125 33.72 17.19 -16.14
N ASP A 126 32.97 16.80 -17.17
CA ASP A 126 32.41 17.74 -18.14
C ASP A 126 31.39 18.71 -17.48
N PRO A 127 31.34 20.00 -17.87
CA PRO A 127 30.42 20.97 -17.28
C PRO A 127 28.94 20.55 -17.34
N MET A 128 28.51 19.82 -18.36
CA MET A 128 27.12 19.34 -18.44
C MET A 128 26.83 18.30 -17.36
N THR A 129 27.72 17.32 -17.17
CA THR A 129 27.59 16.28 -16.13
C THR A 129 27.61 16.90 -14.74
N HIS A 130 28.48 17.88 -14.51
CA HIS A 130 28.52 18.60 -13.24
C HIS A 130 27.19 19.32 -12.94
N ASN A 131 26.65 20.05 -13.93
CA ASN A 131 25.39 20.76 -13.78
C ASN A 131 24.22 19.81 -13.51
N LEU A 132 24.17 18.68 -14.22
CA LEU A 132 23.16 17.64 -13.98
C LEU A 132 23.26 17.09 -12.56
N ASN A 133 24.46 16.69 -12.12
CA ASN A 133 24.67 16.17 -10.76
C ASN A 133 24.28 17.20 -9.70
N ARG A 134 24.57 18.48 -9.92
CA ARG A 134 24.12 19.56 -9.03
C ARG A 134 22.60 19.62 -8.94
N ILE A 135 21.90 19.67 -10.08
CA ILE A 135 20.44 19.71 -10.12
C ILE A 135 19.86 18.49 -9.39
N LEU A 136 20.43 17.30 -9.61
CA LEU A 136 20.01 16.07 -8.93
C LEU A 136 20.20 16.20 -7.40
N ILE A 137 21.36 16.67 -6.94
CA ILE A 137 21.66 16.86 -5.51
C ILE A 137 20.72 17.91 -4.89
N ASP A 138 20.50 19.04 -5.56
CA ASP A 138 19.63 20.13 -5.09
C ASP A 138 18.17 19.66 -4.95
N ASN A 139 17.73 18.74 -5.81
CA ASN A 139 16.42 18.09 -5.72
C ASN A 139 16.39 16.89 -4.75
N GLY A 140 17.49 16.58 -4.06
CA GLY A 140 17.58 15.46 -3.13
C GLY A 140 17.56 14.09 -3.79
N TYR A 141 17.93 13.98 -5.07
CA TYR A 141 18.00 12.70 -5.77
C TYR A 141 19.06 11.78 -5.16
N GLN A 142 18.67 10.54 -4.89
CA GLN A 142 19.53 9.51 -4.34
C GLN A 142 19.76 8.40 -5.37
N PRO A 143 21.02 8.03 -5.67
CA PRO A 143 21.32 6.88 -6.49
C PRO A 143 20.67 5.60 -5.95
N GLU A 144 20.27 4.71 -6.86
CA GLU A 144 19.58 3.45 -6.52
C GLU A 144 20.34 2.61 -5.49
N TRP A 145 21.66 2.46 -5.65
CA TRP A 145 22.46 1.68 -4.72
C TRP A 145 22.46 2.27 -3.29
N ILE A 146 22.32 3.58 -3.11
CA ILE A 146 22.20 4.20 -1.78
C ILE A 146 20.90 3.74 -1.12
N LEU A 147 19.80 3.72 -1.87
CA LEU A 147 18.50 3.26 -1.39
C LEU A 147 18.55 1.77 -1.04
N MET A 148 19.09 0.95 -1.93
CA MET A 148 19.27 -0.48 -1.68
C MET A 148 20.15 -0.75 -0.45
N GLN A 149 21.23 0.03 -0.25
CA GLN A 149 22.08 -0.09 0.92
C GLN A 149 21.28 0.16 2.21
N LYS A 150 20.42 1.18 2.21
CA LYS A 150 19.57 1.51 3.35
C LYS A 150 18.59 0.37 3.64
N GLU A 151 17.89 -0.14 2.63
CA GLU A 151 16.97 -1.27 2.77
C GLU A 151 17.65 -2.54 3.29
N ILE A 152 18.84 -2.86 2.77
CA ILE A 152 19.63 -4.01 3.25
C ILE A 152 19.97 -3.82 4.73
N ARG A 153 20.36 -2.63 5.16
CA ARG A 153 20.65 -2.35 6.58
C ARG A 153 19.41 -2.50 7.47
N GLU A 154 18.28 -1.94 7.04
CA GLU A 154 17.02 -2.03 7.78
C GLU A 154 16.56 -3.48 7.92
N THR A 155 16.60 -4.26 6.84
CA THR A 155 16.26 -5.70 6.88
C THR A 155 17.19 -6.51 7.78
N ILE A 156 18.50 -6.21 7.81
CA ILE A 156 19.44 -6.85 8.76
C ILE A 156 19.05 -6.53 10.21
N GLU A 157 18.71 -5.27 10.50
CA GLU A 157 18.29 -4.86 11.85
C GLU A 157 16.98 -5.54 12.26
N GLU A 158 16.01 -5.63 11.37
CA GLU A 158 14.74 -6.33 11.59
C GLU A 158 14.96 -7.82 11.86
N LEU A 159 15.74 -8.51 11.02
CA LEU A 159 16.04 -9.93 11.22
C LEU A 159 16.71 -10.19 12.58
N ARG A 160 17.67 -9.34 12.96
CA ARG A 160 18.34 -9.43 14.26
C ARG A 160 17.39 -9.19 15.44
N LYS A 161 16.53 -8.17 15.35
CA LYS A 161 15.52 -7.87 16.37
C LYS A 161 14.53 -9.04 16.50
N ASN A 162 14.08 -9.58 15.37
CA ASN A 162 13.12 -10.67 15.32
C ASN A 162 13.67 -11.94 15.96
N ILE A 163 14.91 -12.36 15.65
CA ILE A 163 15.46 -13.59 16.23
C ILE A 163 15.70 -13.46 17.74
N VAL A 164 16.18 -12.31 18.21
CA VAL A 164 16.35 -12.06 19.65
C VAL A 164 15.00 -12.03 20.36
N ALA A 165 14.00 -11.34 19.79
CA ALA A 165 12.65 -11.31 20.36
C ALA A 165 12.01 -12.70 20.40
N SER A 166 12.16 -13.50 19.34
CA SER A 166 11.71 -14.89 19.30
C SER A 166 12.39 -15.75 20.36
N ARG A 167 13.71 -15.60 20.54
CA ARG A 167 14.45 -16.33 21.58
C ARG A 167 13.99 -15.93 22.98
N ASN A 168 13.74 -14.64 23.22
CA ASN A 168 13.24 -14.12 24.49
C ASN A 168 11.85 -14.68 24.83
N LYS A 169 10.95 -14.78 23.85
CA LYS A 169 9.58 -15.29 24.03
C LYS A 169 9.54 -16.76 24.45
N LEU A 170 10.49 -17.58 23.99
CA LEU A 170 10.50 -19.01 24.28
C LEU A 170 10.88 -19.31 25.75
N GLY A 171 11.64 -18.43 26.39
CA GLY A 171 12.04 -18.55 27.80
C GLY A 171 12.81 -19.85 28.13
N GLU A 172 13.10 -20.04 29.41
CA GLU A 172 13.69 -21.29 29.94
C GLU A 172 12.81 -21.84 31.07
N PRO A 173 12.72 -23.18 31.25
CA PRO A 173 13.38 -24.25 30.49
C PRO A 173 12.71 -24.56 29.13
N MET A 174 13.50 -25.04 28.17
CA MET A 174 13.04 -25.33 26.81
C MET A 174 12.25 -26.66 26.78
N THR A 175 10.92 -26.58 26.71
CA THR A 175 10.06 -27.74 26.48
C THR A 175 10.25 -28.28 25.04
N PRO A 176 10.11 -29.59 24.77
CA PRO A 176 10.26 -30.14 23.40
C PRO A 176 9.40 -29.44 22.33
N CYS A 177 8.21 -28.96 22.70
CA CYS A 177 7.36 -28.17 21.79
C CYS A 177 8.00 -26.83 21.42
N ARG A 178 8.59 -26.13 22.39
CA ARG A 178 9.29 -24.84 22.17
C ARG A 178 10.59 -25.04 21.38
N GLN A 179 11.26 -26.17 21.54
CA GLN A 179 12.43 -26.51 20.74
C GLN A 179 12.07 -26.69 19.25
N LYS A 180 10.94 -27.35 18.94
CA LYS A 180 10.43 -27.43 17.56
C LYS A 180 10.12 -26.05 16.99
N GLN A 181 9.43 -25.20 17.75
CA GLN A 181 9.17 -23.82 17.35
C GLN A 181 10.46 -23.03 17.09
N TRP A 182 11.49 -23.23 17.92
CA TRP A 182 12.79 -22.59 17.69
C TRP A 182 13.45 -23.08 16.40
N SER A 183 13.38 -24.38 16.10
CA SER A 183 13.90 -24.93 14.85
C SER A 183 13.17 -24.35 13.63
N GLU A 184 11.84 -24.25 13.67
CA GLU A 184 11.04 -23.63 12.60
C GLU A 184 11.44 -22.16 12.38
N ILE A 185 11.66 -21.40 13.46
CA ILE A 185 12.13 -20.01 13.38
C ILE A 185 13.55 -19.94 12.80
N CYS A 186 14.44 -20.87 13.15
CA CYS A 186 15.78 -20.96 12.56
C CYS A 186 15.71 -21.25 11.06
N GLU A 187 14.82 -22.15 10.62
CA GLU A 187 14.62 -22.47 9.20
C GLU A 187 14.11 -21.25 8.42
N GLN A 188 13.12 -20.54 8.95
CA GLN A 188 12.62 -19.30 8.36
C GLN A 188 13.73 -18.24 8.24
N LEU A 189 14.55 -18.07 9.28
CA LEU A 189 15.68 -17.14 9.25
C LEU A 189 16.72 -17.54 8.18
N ILE A 190 16.99 -18.82 8.00
CA ILE A 190 17.89 -19.30 6.93
C ILE A 190 17.34 -18.91 5.55
N GLU A 191 16.04 -19.07 5.33
CA GLU A 191 15.39 -18.65 4.07
C GLU A 191 15.45 -17.14 3.85
N ASP A 192 15.20 -16.35 4.88
CA ASP A 192 15.24 -14.89 4.79
C ASP A 192 16.67 -14.37 4.57
N ILE A 193 17.67 -15.00 5.18
CA ILE A 193 19.09 -14.70 4.92
C ILE A 193 19.47 -15.08 3.49
N LYS A 194 18.93 -16.17 2.92
CA LYS A 194 19.13 -16.49 1.49
C LYS A 194 18.57 -15.39 0.59
N LYS A 195 17.37 -14.86 0.90
CA LYS A 195 16.77 -13.73 0.15
C LYS A 195 17.62 -12.46 0.31
N LEU A 196 18.09 -12.17 1.52
CA LEU A 196 18.97 -11.04 1.82
C LEU A 196 20.28 -11.14 1.02
N ASN A 197 20.92 -12.32 0.99
CA ASN A 197 22.17 -12.53 0.27
C ASN A 197 22.01 -12.35 -1.25
N LYS A 198 20.84 -12.68 -1.82
CA LYS A 198 20.53 -12.35 -3.21
C LYS A 198 20.51 -10.84 -3.44
N ARG A 199 19.81 -10.09 -2.57
CA ARG A 199 19.81 -8.61 -2.64
C ARG A 199 21.20 -8.01 -2.47
N ILE A 200 22.04 -8.60 -1.63
CA ILE A 200 23.44 -8.19 -1.46
C ILE A 200 24.23 -8.42 -2.76
N ASN A 201 23.98 -9.52 -3.49
CA ASN A 201 24.59 -9.71 -4.80
C ASN A 201 24.17 -8.60 -5.78
N ASP A 202 22.86 -8.33 -5.88
CA ASP A 202 22.34 -7.30 -6.77
C ASP A 202 22.94 -5.92 -6.43
N PHE A 203 23.00 -5.59 -5.14
CA PHE A 203 23.68 -4.40 -4.65
C PHE A 203 25.17 -4.36 -5.06
N ASN A 204 25.91 -5.45 -4.85
CA ASN A 204 27.33 -5.52 -5.20
C ASN A 204 27.60 -5.38 -6.70
N LEU A 205 26.63 -5.74 -7.56
CA LEU A 205 26.72 -5.54 -9.00
C LEU A 205 26.53 -4.08 -9.41
N ILE A 206 25.72 -3.32 -8.67
CA ILE A 206 25.37 -1.93 -9.00
C ILE A 206 26.37 -0.94 -8.38
N VAL A 207 26.95 -1.29 -7.22
CA VAL A 207 27.82 -0.37 -6.47
C VAL A 207 29.09 -0.03 -7.26
N PRO A 208 29.34 1.26 -7.54
CA PRO A 208 30.49 1.67 -8.36
C PRO A 208 31.83 1.63 -7.60
N ILE A 209 31.81 1.47 -6.26
CA ILE A 209 33.01 1.53 -5.41
C ILE A 209 33.23 0.20 -4.69
N LEU A 210 34.34 -0.47 -5.00
CA LEU A 210 34.67 -1.80 -4.46
C LEU A 210 34.66 -1.87 -2.93
N ASN A 211 35.15 -0.82 -2.25
CA ASN A 211 35.21 -0.79 -0.78
C ASN A 211 33.83 -0.66 -0.09
N ARG A 212 32.76 -0.38 -0.84
CA ARG A 212 31.39 -0.29 -0.33
C ARG A 212 30.56 -1.55 -0.60
N GLN A 213 31.14 -2.55 -1.27
CA GLN A 213 30.50 -3.85 -1.45
C GLN A 213 30.33 -4.55 -0.10
N MET A 214 29.29 -5.40 -0.01
CA MET A 214 28.91 -6.11 1.21
C MET A 214 29.19 -7.60 1.08
N VAL A 215 29.53 -8.22 2.21
CA VAL A 215 29.74 -9.68 2.30
C VAL A 215 28.41 -10.36 2.63
N HIS A 216 28.27 -11.62 2.20
CA HIS A 216 27.13 -12.45 2.58
C HIS A 216 27.02 -12.66 4.08
N PHE A 217 25.76 -12.75 4.53
CA PHE A 217 25.40 -13.09 5.88
C PHE A 217 25.32 -14.60 6.05
N ASN A 218 25.88 -15.09 7.15
CA ASN A 218 25.84 -16.49 7.55
C ASN A 218 24.80 -16.66 8.67
N ALA A 219 23.84 -17.56 8.46
CA ALA A 219 22.74 -17.81 9.38
C ALA A 219 23.21 -18.37 10.74
N ASP A 220 24.12 -19.34 10.73
CA ASP A 220 24.62 -19.98 11.95
C ASP A 220 25.28 -18.96 12.88
N LYS A 221 26.03 -18.00 12.31
CA LYS A 221 26.65 -16.91 13.06
C LYS A 221 25.62 -15.98 13.70
N GLU A 222 24.51 -15.70 13.02
CA GLU A 222 23.44 -14.85 13.56
C GLU A 222 22.62 -15.60 14.64
N ILE A 223 22.38 -16.90 14.47
CA ILE A 223 21.72 -17.75 15.49
C ILE A 223 22.59 -17.82 16.76
N ALA A 224 23.88 -18.10 16.61
CA ALA A 224 24.81 -18.14 17.73
C ALA A 224 24.92 -16.77 18.43
N ARG A 225 24.85 -15.66 17.67
CA ARG A 225 24.79 -14.32 18.25
C ARG A 225 23.52 -14.11 19.06
N ALA A 226 22.37 -14.54 18.56
CA ALA A 226 21.10 -14.41 19.27
C ALA A 226 21.07 -15.21 20.58
N GLN A 227 21.64 -16.41 20.58
CA GLN A 227 21.80 -17.23 21.79
C GLN A 227 22.69 -16.54 22.83
N LYS A 228 23.87 -16.05 22.43
CA LYS A 228 24.76 -15.29 23.33
C LYS A 228 24.11 -14.02 23.87
N ALA A 229 23.37 -13.30 23.02
CA ALA A 229 22.64 -12.11 23.45
C ALA A 229 21.58 -12.44 24.52
N TYR A 230 20.91 -13.59 24.39
CA TYR A 230 19.98 -14.08 25.39
C TYR A 230 20.68 -14.46 26.70
N GLU A 231 21.79 -15.20 26.64
CA GLU A 231 22.59 -15.57 27.82
C GLU A 231 23.01 -14.32 28.62
N ILE A 232 23.53 -13.30 27.93
CA ILE A 232 23.92 -12.02 28.54
C ILE A 232 22.71 -11.32 29.19
N LEU A 233 21.54 -11.36 28.56
CA LEU A 233 20.31 -10.80 29.14
C LEU A 233 19.91 -11.54 30.42
N MET A 234 20.03 -12.87 30.44
CA MET A 234 19.72 -13.69 31.62
C MET A 234 20.74 -13.50 32.75
N GLU A 235 22.02 -13.29 32.46
CA GLU A 235 23.03 -12.93 33.47
C GLU A 235 22.75 -11.56 34.09
N LYS A 236 22.31 -10.60 33.27
CA LYS A 236 21.91 -9.26 33.73
C LYS A 236 20.67 -9.31 34.62
N THR A 237 19.64 -10.08 34.27
CA THR A 237 18.45 -10.20 35.14
C THR A 237 18.79 -10.86 36.47
N LYS A 238 19.64 -11.89 36.48
CA LYS A 238 20.12 -12.53 37.72
C LYS A 238 20.90 -11.59 38.63
N THR A 239 21.81 -10.78 38.07
CA THR A 239 22.59 -9.79 38.85
C THR A 239 21.69 -8.72 39.45
N ILE A 240 20.76 -8.17 38.67
CA ILE A 240 19.76 -7.20 39.17
C ILE A 240 18.91 -7.80 40.30
N ASP A 241 18.49 -9.06 40.18
CA ASP A 241 17.71 -9.74 41.22
C ASP A 241 18.51 -9.98 42.51
N VAL A 242 19.82 -10.16 42.42
CA VAL A 242 20.72 -10.29 43.58
C VAL A 242 20.93 -8.93 44.24
N ASP A 243 21.26 -7.90 43.45
CA ASP A 243 21.46 -6.53 43.95
C ASP A 243 20.18 -5.98 44.61
N ALA A 244 19.00 -6.29 44.06
CA ALA A 244 17.72 -5.90 44.64
C ALA A 244 17.47 -6.57 46.00
N LYS A 245 17.82 -7.86 46.13
CA LYS A 245 17.69 -8.61 47.40
C LYS A 245 18.68 -8.13 48.45
N GLU A 246 19.91 -7.81 48.07
CA GLU A 246 20.92 -7.25 48.98
C GLU A 246 20.49 -5.87 49.48
N ASN A 247 20.00 -4.99 48.59
CA ASN A 247 19.47 -3.67 48.97
C ASN A 247 18.23 -3.76 49.88
N GLU A 248 17.36 -4.77 49.70
CA GLU A 248 16.24 -5.00 50.62
C GLU A 248 16.71 -5.53 51.98
N GLN A 249 17.69 -6.43 52.01
CA GLN A 249 18.27 -6.96 53.25
C GLN A 249 19.00 -5.87 54.05
N GLU A 250 19.80 -5.02 53.40
CA GLU A 250 20.47 -3.88 54.05
C GLU A 250 19.46 -2.89 54.64
N LYS A 251 18.37 -2.60 53.92
CA LYS A 251 17.29 -1.74 54.44
C LYS A 251 16.62 -2.37 55.67
N VAL A 252 16.33 -3.67 55.64
CA VAL A 252 15.72 -4.39 56.76
C VAL A 252 16.66 -4.43 57.97
N GLU A 253 17.96 -4.66 57.77
CA GLU A 253 18.96 -4.61 58.84
C GLU A 253 19.09 -3.20 59.43
N MET A 254 19.13 -2.16 58.59
CA MET A 254 19.22 -0.78 59.05
C MET A 254 17.97 -0.35 59.84
N PHE A 255 16.78 -0.80 59.45
CA PHE A 255 15.54 -0.63 60.22
C PHE A 255 15.58 -1.37 61.56
N ARG A 256 16.10 -2.60 61.58
CA ARG A 256 16.24 -3.42 62.80
C ARG A 256 17.22 -2.74 63.78
N LEU A 257 18.36 -2.25 63.31
CA LEU A 257 19.35 -1.50 64.08
C LEU A 257 18.77 -0.21 64.67
N LYS A 258 18.04 0.59 63.87
CA LYS A 258 17.34 1.79 64.35
C LYS A 258 16.32 1.45 65.45
N SER A 259 15.58 0.35 65.31
CA SER A 259 14.62 -0.09 66.35
C SER A 259 15.31 -0.51 67.65
N SER A 260 16.44 -1.21 67.56
CA SER A 260 17.23 -1.64 68.72
C SER A 260 17.85 -0.45 69.45
N PHE A 261 18.35 0.55 68.71
CA PHE A 261 18.89 1.79 69.26
C PHE A 261 17.81 2.61 70.00
N LEU A 262 16.61 2.75 69.43
CA LEU A 262 15.48 3.41 70.09
C LEU A 262 15.05 2.71 71.38
N LYS A 263 15.07 1.36 71.41
CA LYS A 263 14.82 0.59 72.64
C LYS A 263 15.87 0.85 73.72
N TRP A 264 17.15 0.95 73.35
CA TRP A 264 18.23 1.26 74.30
C TRP A 264 18.10 2.65 74.91
N ILE A 265 17.78 3.66 74.10
CA ILE A 265 17.51 5.04 74.59
C ILE A 265 16.35 5.05 75.60
N ASN A 266 15.24 4.38 75.28
CA ASN A 266 14.09 4.31 76.19
C ASN A 266 14.38 3.58 77.51
N LEU A 267 15.40 2.70 77.54
CA LEU A 267 15.81 1.98 78.73
C LEU A 267 16.77 2.79 79.61
N MET A 268 17.51 3.74 79.03
CA MET A 268 18.41 4.67 79.73
C MET A 268 17.70 5.93 80.26
N LEU A 269 16.52 6.27 79.73
CA LEU A 269 15.71 7.42 80.13
C LEU A 269 14.67 7.11 81.23
N LYS A 270 14.72 5.92 81.82
CA LYS A 270 13.81 5.45 82.86
C LYS A 270 14.56 5.20 84.15
#